data_AF-A0A7C4R0U5-F1
#
_entry.id   AF-A0A7C4R0U5-F1
#
_cell.length_a   1.000
_cell.length_b   1.000
_cell.length_c   1.000
_cell.angle_alpha   90.00
_cell.angle_beta   90.00
_cell.angle_gamma   90.00
#
_symmetry.space_group_name_H-M   'P 1'
#
loop_
_entity.id
_entity.type
_entity.pdbx_description
1 polymer ?
#
loop_
_entity_poly.entity_id
_entity_poly.type
_entity_poly.pdbx_seq_one_letter_code
_entity_poly.pdbx_strand_id
1 'polypeptide(L)'
;MGNCFDLLDTNYTRLLSEMYPLYRQACQGSGVAVPENLPARDEASGDLVLRYLDCAVVNWCLDFLEQEERQYFRTVRCVFSEGTPVYEGSKIMAKSHIQIAVRDASAVIGYFKPNVDNLAE
;
A
#
# COMPACT_ATOMS: atom_id res chain seq x y z
N MET A 1 8.18 -5.79 12.25
CA MET A 1 7.93 -4.82 11.15
C MET A 1 9.05 -3.78 11.02
N GLY A 2 9.95 -3.59 12.00
CA GLY A 2 10.98 -2.55 11.89
C GLY A 2 10.36 -1.14 11.89
N ASN A 3 11.03 -0.15 11.29
CA ASN A 3 10.42 1.16 11.05
C ASN A 3 9.39 1.03 9.91
N CYS A 4 8.11 1.14 10.23
CA CYS A 4 7.01 0.87 9.32
C CYS A 4 6.34 2.17 8.87
N PHE A 5 6.20 2.35 7.56
CA PHE A 5 5.34 3.38 6.99
C PHE A 5 3.89 2.92 7.08
N ASP A 6 3.23 3.28 8.18
CA ASP A 6 1.91 2.77 8.53
C ASP A 6 0.80 3.72 8.11
N LEU A 7 0.12 3.43 7.00
CA LEU A 7 -0.96 4.27 6.47
C LEU A 7 -2.26 4.19 7.29
N LEU A 8 -2.26 3.46 8.41
CA LEU A 8 -3.28 3.60 9.45
C LEU A 8 -2.99 4.77 10.39
N ASP A 9 -1.76 5.29 10.43
CA ASP A 9 -1.40 6.51 11.13
C ASP A 9 -1.66 7.73 10.24
N THR A 10 -2.47 8.66 10.75
CA THR A 10 -2.81 9.90 10.07
C THR A 10 -1.62 10.81 9.75
N ASN A 11 -0.49 10.65 10.44
CA ASN A 11 0.73 11.39 10.12
C ASN A 11 1.31 10.94 8.77
N TYR A 12 1.32 9.63 8.49
CA TYR A 12 1.86 9.11 7.24
C TYR A 12 0.90 9.30 6.06
N THR A 13 -0.42 9.26 6.28
CA THR A 13 -1.38 9.62 5.22
C THR A 13 -1.35 11.11 4.89
N ARG A 14 -1.14 11.98 5.89
CA ARG A 14 -0.89 13.41 5.66
C ARG A 14 0.38 13.64 4.86
N LEU A 15 1.49 13.02 5.27
CA LEU A 15 2.77 13.11 4.53
C LEU A 15 2.61 12.65 3.08
N LEU A 16 1.97 11.50 2.85
CA LEU A 16 1.77 10.97 1.49
C LEU A 16 0.95 11.94 0.62
N SER A 17 -0.05 12.61 1.20
CA SER A 17 -0.83 13.65 0.52
C SER A 17 0.01 14.88 0.17
N GLU A 18 0.93 15.29 1.04
CA GLU A 18 1.86 16.42 0.81
C GLU A 18 2.92 16.07 -0.25
N MET A 19 3.30 14.80 -0.33
CA MET A 19 4.30 14.30 -1.29
C MET A 19 3.76 14.12 -2.71
N TYR A 20 2.46 13.87 -2.88
CA TYR A 20 1.87 13.62 -4.19
C TYR A 20 2.06 14.77 -5.21
N PRO A 21 1.87 16.06 -4.86
CA PRO A 21 2.20 17.17 -5.75
C PRO A 21 3.67 17.20 -6.19
N LEU A 22 4.60 16.83 -5.31
CA LEU A 22 6.02 16.77 -5.64
C LEU A 22 6.32 15.62 -6.60
N TYR A 23 5.71 14.44 -6.38
CA TYR A 23 5.77 13.31 -7.30
C TYR A 23 5.25 13.70 -8.69
N ARG A 24 4.14 14.43 -8.77
CA ARG A 24 3.57 14.94 -10.03
C ARG A 24 4.55 15.85 -10.77
N GLN A 25 5.20 16.77 -10.05
CA GLN A 25 6.21 17.65 -10.64
C GLN A 25 7.43 16.86 -11.13
N ALA A 26 7.88 15.86 -10.37
CA ALA A 26 8.98 14.97 -10.77
C ALA A 26 8.64 14.19 -12.05
N CYS A 27 7.42 13.68 -12.18
CA CYS A 27 6.94 13.02 -13.41
C CYS A 27 6.93 13.99 -14.59
N GLN A 28 6.43 15.21 -14.41
CA GLN A 28 6.42 16.24 -15.45
C GLN A 28 7.84 16.62 -15.90
N GLY A 29 8.76 16.82 -14.95
CA GLY A 29 10.15 17.17 -15.24
C GLY A 29 10.94 16.05 -15.93
N SER A 30 10.53 14.79 -15.75
CA SER A 30 11.14 13.62 -16.40
C SER A 30 10.42 13.15 -17.66
N GLY A 31 9.29 13.78 -18.02
CA GLY A 31 8.47 13.36 -19.17
C GLY A 31 7.77 12.01 -18.96
N VAL A 32 7.71 11.51 -17.72
CA VAL A 32 7.04 10.25 -17.38
C VAL A 32 5.56 10.52 -17.12
N ALA A 33 4.69 9.69 -17.69
CA ALA A 33 3.25 9.76 -17.43
C ALA A 33 2.94 9.34 -15.98
N VAL A 34 2.03 10.05 -15.35
CA VAL A 34 1.52 9.71 -14.01
C VAL A 34 0.60 8.49 -14.17
N PRO A 35 0.87 7.36 -13.48
CA PRO A 35 0.01 6.19 -13.54
C PRO A 35 -1.36 6.45 -12.91
N GLU A 36 -2.32 5.58 -13.19
CA GLU A 36 -3.68 5.65 -12.66
C GLU A 36 -4.03 4.35 -11.92
N ASN A 37 -4.84 4.45 -10.88
CA ASN A 37 -5.45 3.27 -10.28
C ASN A 37 -6.59 2.79 -11.17
N LEU A 38 -6.64 1.49 -11.47
CA LEU A 38 -7.58 0.90 -12.42
C LEU A 38 -8.40 -0.22 -11.76
N PRO A 39 -9.64 -0.47 -12.22
CA PRO A 39 -10.38 -1.67 -11.81
C PRO A 39 -9.70 -2.93 -12.36
N ALA A 40 -9.92 -4.07 -11.69
CA ALA A 40 -9.62 -5.35 -12.29
C ALA A 40 -10.57 -5.64 -13.47
N ARG A 41 -10.19 -6.57 -14.35
CA ARG A 41 -11.10 -7.02 -15.43
C ARG A 41 -12.36 -7.61 -14.79
N ASP A 42 -13.52 -7.21 -15.30
CA ASP A 42 -14.86 -7.67 -14.87
C ASP A 42 -15.29 -7.25 -13.44
N GLU A 43 -14.72 -6.18 -12.90
CA GLU A 43 -15.02 -5.70 -11.54
C GLU A 43 -16.26 -4.80 -11.49
N ALA A 44 -17.40 -5.37 -11.08
CA ALA A 44 -18.68 -4.64 -10.99
C ALA A 44 -18.83 -3.74 -9.75
N SER A 45 -17.94 -3.86 -8.75
CA SER A 45 -18.02 -3.07 -7.50
C SER A 45 -17.55 -1.62 -7.67
N GLY A 46 -16.84 -1.30 -8.75
CA GLY A 46 -16.18 -0.01 -8.92
C GLY A 46 -14.89 0.14 -8.11
N ASP A 47 -14.39 -0.94 -7.50
CA ASP A 47 -13.09 -0.96 -6.84
C ASP A 47 -11.96 -0.74 -7.86
N LEU A 48 -10.90 -0.06 -7.43
CA LEU A 48 -9.70 0.15 -8.25
C LEU A 48 -8.58 -0.78 -7.78
N VAL A 49 -8.75 -2.09 -7.91
CA VAL A 49 -7.80 -3.07 -7.32
C VAL A 49 -6.39 -2.97 -7.90
N LEU A 50 -6.22 -2.48 -9.13
CA LEU A 50 -4.91 -2.26 -9.73
C LEU A 50 -4.35 -0.89 -9.30
N ARG A 51 -3.62 -0.88 -8.18
CA ARG A 51 -3.13 0.33 -7.49
C ARG A 51 -1.83 0.91 -8.04
N TYR A 52 -1.73 1.13 -9.36
CA TYR A 52 -0.48 1.61 -9.97
C TYR A 52 -0.05 2.99 -9.48
N LEU A 53 -1.00 3.91 -9.28
CA LEU A 53 -0.71 5.24 -8.76
C LEU A 53 -0.26 5.16 -7.30
N ASP A 54 -1.03 4.48 -6.45
CA ASP A 54 -0.70 4.40 -5.01
C ASP A 54 0.69 3.75 -4.82
N CYS A 55 0.98 2.69 -5.58
CA CYS A 55 2.27 2.02 -5.56
C CYS A 55 3.42 2.96 -5.98
N ALA A 56 3.24 3.71 -7.08
CA ALA A 56 4.26 4.63 -7.56
C ALA A 56 4.52 5.78 -6.58
N VAL A 57 3.47 6.38 -6.02
CA VAL A 57 3.57 7.47 -5.05
C VAL A 57 4.23 7.01 -3.76
N VAL A 58 3.84 5.85 -3.21
CA VAL A 58 4.45 5.29 -2.00
C VAL A 58 5.93 5.02 -2.22
N ASN A 59 6.30 4.33 -3.32
CA ASN A 59 7.71 4.05 -3.59
C ASN A 59 8.53 5.35 -3.75
N TRP A 60 8.04 6.30 -4.55
CA TRP A 60 8.72 7.58 -4.73
C TRP A 60 8.87 8.36 -3.43
N CYS A 61 7.83 8.40 -2.60
CA CYS A 61 7.85 9.06 -1.30
C CYS A 61 8.91 8.45 -0.38
N LEU A 62 8.96 7.11 -0.29
CA LEU A 62 9.93 6.43 0.58
C LEU A 62 11.37 6.60 0.09
N ASP A 63 11.59 6.58 -1.22
CA ASP A 63 12.91 6.84 -1.80
C ASP A 63 13.35 8.29 -1.55
N PHE A 64 12.43 9.27 -1.66
CA PHE A 64 12.70 10.66 -1.31
C PHE A 64 13.07 10.83 0.16
N LEU A 65 12.29 10.26 1.08
CA LEU A 65 12.54 10.35 2.52
C LEU A 65 13.88 9.70 2.91
N GLU A 66 14.26 8.62 2.24
CA GLU A 66 15.54 7.97 2.46
C GLU A 66 16.72 8.83 1.99
N GLN A 67 16.60 9.47 0.83
CA GLN A 67 17.66 10.28 0.23
C GLN A 67 17.82 11.64 0.92
N GLU A 68 16.72 12.36 1.10
CA GLU A 68 16.73 13.76 1.56
C GLU A 68 16.65 13.89 3.08
N GLU A 69 15.90 13.00 3.74
CA GLU A 69 15.65 13.08 5.19
C GLU A 69 16.38 12.00 6.00
N ARG A 70 17.08 11.07 5.33
CA ARG A 70 17.73 9.91 5.96
C ARG A 70 16.77 9.04 6.77
N GLN A 71 15.49 9.05 6.41
CA GLN A 71 14.47 8.24 7.05
C GLN A 71 14.27 6.93 6.27
N TYR A 72 14.62 5.82 6.91
CA TYR A 72 14.52 4.50 6.30
C TYR A 72 13.31 3.71 6.79
N PHE A 73 12.46 3.26 5.88
CA PHE A 73 11.29 2.43 6.18
C PHE A 73 11.47 1.00 5.64
N ARG A 74 11.35 0.03 6.55
CA ARG A 74 11.54 -1.40 6.26
C ARG A 74 10.28 -2.09 5.75
N THR A 75 9.12 -1.60 6.16
CA THR A 75 7.83 -2.14 5.75
C THR A 75 6.84 -1.01 5.50
N VAL A 76 5.83 -1.29 4.68
CA VAL A 76 4.65 -0.44 4.50
C VAL A 76 3.43 -1.24 4.91
N ARG A 77 2.47 -0.61 5.58
CA ARG A 77 1.18 -1.21 5.93
C ARG A 77 0.04 -0.31 5.50
N CYS A 78 -1.00 -0.89 4.91
CA CYS A 78 -2.22 -0.16 4.55
C CYS A 78 -3.45 -1.06 4.70
N VAL A 79 -4.60 -0.45 4.97
CA VAL A 79 -5.91 -1.10 4.85
C VAL A 79 -6.51 -0.79 3.48
N PHE A 80 -7.00 -1.83 2.81
CA PHE A 80 -7.73 -1.73 1.56
C PHE A 80 -9.18 -2.09 1.85
N SER A 81 -10.06 -1.11 1.72
CA SER A 81 -11.50 -1.27 1.90
C SER A 81 -12.16 -1.51 0.55
N GLU A 82 -12.40 -2.77 0.24
CA GLU A 82 -12.87 -3.23 -1.07
C GLU A 82 -14.15 -4.06 -0.96
N GLY A 83 -14.88 -4.18 -2.07
CA GLY A 83 -16.14 -4.90 -2.16
C GLY A 83 -17.34 -4.04 -1.77
N THR A 84 -18.45 -4.70 -1.44
CA THR A 84 -19.68 -4.03 -1.00
C THR A 84 -19.70 -3.84 0.51
N PRO A 85 -20.48 -2.88 1.05
CA PRO A 85 -20.78 -2.84 2.48
C PRO A 85 -21.30 -4.18 2.98
N VAL A 86 -20.91 -4.59 4.19
CA VAL A 86 -21.35 -5.87 4.78
C VAL A 86 -22.85 -5.91 5.13
N TYR A 87 -23.49 -4.75 5.24
CA TYR A 87 -24.94 -4.54 5.35
C TYR A 87 -25.27 -3.08 4.98
N GLU A 88 -26.56 -2.77 4.81
CA GLU A 88 -27.03 -1.43 4.42
C GLU A 88 -26.49 -0.33 5.35
N GLY A 89 -25.89 0.70 4.76
CA GLY A 89 -25.29 1.82 5.49
C GLY A 89 -23.90 1.56 6.10
N SER A 90 -23.36 0.34 6.04
CA SER A 90 -22.04 0.04 6.61
C SER A 90 -20.88 0.70 5.85
N LYS A 91 -19.81 1.03 6.58
CA LYS A 91 -18.49 1.40 6.03
C LYS A 91 -17.45 0.29 6.16
N ILE A 92 -17.83 -0.83 6.79
CA ILE A 92 -17.04 -2.05 6.78
C ILE A 92 -17.35 -2.74 5.45
N MET A 93 -16.31 -3.02 4.67
CA MET A 93 -16.45 -3.60 3.35
C MET A 93 -16.17 -5.10 3.40
N ALA A 94 -16.90 -5.88 2.60
CA ALA A 94 -16.86 -7.34 2.64
C ALA A 94 -15.49 -7.93 2.28
N LYS A 95 -14.62 -7.16 1.62
CA LYS A 95 -13.25 -7.55 1.27
C LYS A 95 -12.21 -6.61 1.88
N SER A 96 -12.54 -5.95 2.99
CA SER A 96 -11.57 -5.16 3.74
C SER A 96 -10.41 -6.05 4.21
N HIS A 97 -9.17 -5.68 3.85
CA HIS A 97 -7.98 -6.43 4.23
C HIS A 97 -6.79 -5.51 4.47
N ILE A 98 -5.81 -5.98 5.25
CA ILE A 98 -4.54 -5.29 5.44
C ILE A 98 -3.52 -5.93 4.51
N GLN A 99 -2.77 -5.11 3.77
CA GLN A 99 -1.57 -5.55 3.08
C GLN A 99 -0.34 -4.98 3.76
N ILE A 100 0.72 -5.78 3.78
CA ILE A 100 2.03 -5.39 4.29
C ILE A 100 3.05 -5.66 3.18
N ALA A 101 3.74 -4.62 2.73
CA ALA A 101 4.88 -4.74 1.83
C ALA A 101 6.17 -4.70 2.63
N VAL A 102 7.04 -5.70 2.44
CA VAL A 102 8.37 -5.75 3.06
C VAL A 102 9.37 -5.20 2.05
N ARG A 103 10.03 -4.09 2.39
CA ARG A 103 11.10 -3.46 1.58
C ARG A 103 12.48 -3.96 1.97
N ASP A 104 12.65 -4.36 3.23
CA ASP A 104 13.90 -4.87 3.80
C ASP A 104 13.70 -6.26 4.38
N ALA A 105 14.40 -7.26 3.84
CA ALA A 105 14.30 -8.65 4.30
C ALA A 105 14.73 -8.82 5.77
N SER A 106 15.54 -7.91 6.33
CA SER A 106 15.90 -7.93 7.76
C SER A 106 14.70 -7.70 8.69
N ALA A 107 13.59 -7.17 8.17
CA ALA A 107 12.34 -7.06 8.92
C ALA A 107 11.63 -8.41 9.14
N VAL A 108 12.01 -9.45 8.40
CA VAL A 108 11.50 -10.81 8.55
C VAL A 108 12.37 -11.55 9.57
N ILE A 109 11.89 -11.65 10.81
CA ILE A 109 12.61 -12.32 11.91
C ILE A 109 12.50 -13.86 11.87
N GLY A 110 11.56 -14.38 11.08
CA GLY A 110 11.31 -15.81 10.94
C GLY A 110 10.04 -16.08 10.14
N TYR A 111 9.85 -17.33 9.74
CA TYR A 111 8.62 -17.80 9.10
C TYR A 111 8.23 -19.16 9.68
N PHE A 112 6.93 -19.44 9.66
CA PHE A 112 6.40 -20.75 10.01
C PHE A 112 6.16 -21.55 8.73
N LYS A 113 6.66 -22.79 8.67
CA LYS A 113 6.35 -23.74 7.61
C LYS A 113 5.30 -24.72 8.15
N PRO A 114 4.02 -24.63 7.73
CA PRO A 114 2.99 -25.53 8.22
C PRO A 114 3.30 -26.98 7.84
N ASN A 115 3.02 -27.90 8.76
CA ASN A 115 3.01 -29.33 8.43
C ASN A 115 1.64 -29.69 7.87
N VAL A 116 1.53 -29.76 6.55
CA VAL A 116 0.27 -30.01 5.84
C VAL A 116 -0.19 -31.47 5.88
N ASP A 117 0.69 -32.40 6.29
CA ASP A 117 0.38 -33.83 6.32
C ASP A 117 -0.63 -34.19 7.44
N ASN A 118 -0.79 -33.34 8.46
CA ASN A 118 -1.72 -33.53 9.58
C ASN A 118 -3.08 -32.83 9.42
N LEU A 119 -3.37 -32.22 8.26
CA LEU A 119 -4.64 -31.52 8.01
C LEU A 119 -5.70 -32.39 7.31
N ALA A 120 -5.42 -33.68 7.12
CA ALA A 120 -6.29 -34.64 6.45
C ALA A 120 -7.06 -35.59 7.40
N GLU A 121 -7.06 -35.33 8.72
CA GLU A 121 -7.90 -36.04 9.71
C GLU A 121 -9.12 -35.23 10.13
#